data_AF-A0A2C6WNH3-F1
#
_entry.id   AF-A0A2C6WNH3-F1
#
_cell.length_a   1.000
_cell.length_b   1.000
_cell.length_c   1.000
_cell.angle_alpha   90.00
_cell.angle_beta   90.00
_cell.angle_gamma   90.00
#
_symmetry.space_group_name_H-M   'P 1'
#
loop_
_entity.id
_entity.type
_entity.pdbx_description
1 polymer ?
#
loop_
_entity_poly.entity_id
_entity_poly.type
_entity_poly.pdbx_seq_one_letter_code
_entity_poly.pdbx_strand_id
1 'polypeptide(L)'
;MNYDKATLKKFILNYHSVQKNDDVNECNNDLSDFFELNNQVEADFYADNNIEDVILYNELEEMIEKVGTDKEHYIFWLLSEGYSYKEIGNVFYVTEGRVKQIFDGLLNKIS
;
A
#
# COMPACT_ATOMS: atom_id res chain seq x y z
N MET A 1 -1.81 -18.38 -2.87
CA MET A 1 -0.42 -17.93 -2.67
C MET A 1 0.15 -18.61 -1.44
N ASN A 2 1.45 -18.84 -1.36
CA ASN A 2 2.08 -19.59 -0.26
C ASN A 2 3.21 -18.75 0.33
N TYR A 3 2.88 -17.55 0.80
CA TYR A 3 3.81 -16.66 1.49
C TYR A 3 3.70 -16.87 2.99
N ASP A 4 4.83 -16.96 3.68
CA ASP A 4 4.79 -17.02 5.13
C ASP A 4 4.32 -15.66 5.70
N LYS A 5 3.72 -15.75 6.89
CA LYS A 5 3.19 -14.59 7.62
C LYS A 5 4.21 -13.45 7.80
N ALA A 6 5.49 -13.74 8.01
CA ALA A 6 6.49 -12.71 8.25
C ALA A 6 6.83 -11.97 6.95
N THR A 7 6.91 -12.68 5.83
CA THR A 7 7.10 -12.09 4.50
C THR A 7 5.93 -11.17 4.14
N LEU A 8 4.69 -11.63 4.27
CA LEU A 8 3.50 -10.78 4.01
C LEU A 8 3.48 -9.55 4.92
N LYS A 9 3.76 -9.73 6.20
CA LYS A 9 3.81 -8.62 7.16
C LYS A 9 4.84 -7.57 6.76
N LYS A 10 6.04 -8.01 6.37
CA LYS A 10 7.12 -7.11 5.96
C LYS A 10 6.74 -6.38 4.66
N PHE A 11 6.17 -7.09 3.69
CA PHE A 11 5.71 -6.51 2.44
C PHE A 11 4.69 -5.39 2.70
N ILE A 12 3.59 -5.70 3.39
CA ILE A 12 2.49 -4.77 3.66
C ILE A 12 2.99 -3.51 4.36
N LEU A 13 3.80 -3.64 5.41
CA LEU A 13 4.30 -2.49 6.18
C LEU A 13 5.25 -1.59 5.39
N ASN A 14 5.87 -2.07 4.32
CA ASN A 14 6.81 -1.30 3.50
C ASN A 14 6.23 -0.89 2.14
N TYR A 15 4.99 -1.27 1.82
CA TYR A 15 4.39 -1.03 0.51
C TYR A 15 4.31 0.46 0.15
N HIS A 16 4.07 1.35 1.12
CA HIS A 16 4.12 2.80 0.92
C HIS A 16 5.45 3.33 0.33
N SER A 17 6.56 2.58 0.46
CA SER A 17 7.83 2.95 -0.15
C SER A 17 7.89 2.62 -1.63
N VAL A 18 7.14 1.61 -2.07
CA VAL A 18 6.93 1.24 -3.48
C VAL A 18 6.15 2.37 -4.17
N GLN A 19 5.05 2.83 -3.55
CA GLN A 19 4.24 3.96 -4.02
C GLN A 19 5.01 5.30 -4.10
N LYS A 20 6.07 5.48 -3.29
CA LYS A 20 6.87 6.72 -3.28
C LYS A 20 8.03 6.70 -4.28
N ASN A 21 8.40 5.53 -4.79
CA ASN A 21 9.42 5.39 -5.84
C ASN A 21 8.84 5.63 -7.24
N ASP A 22 7.52 5.75 -7.36
CA ASP A 22 6.92 6.58 -8.39
C ASP A 22 7.34 8.02 -8.12
N ASP A 23 8.60 8.35 -8.46
CA ASP A 23 9.00 9.69 -8.86
C ASP A 23 8.13 10.03 -10.08
N VAL A 24 6.86 10.37 -9.83
CA VAL A 24 6.32 11.57 -10.44
C VAL A 24 7.27 12.64 -9.95
N ASN A 25 8.37 12.82 -10.70
CA ASN A 25 9.13 14.06 -10.78
C ASN A 25 8.15 15.14 -10.40
N GLU A 26 8.38 15.87 -9.30
CA GLU A 26 7.63 17.08 -8.99
C GLU A 26 7.52 17.81 -10.31
N CYS A 27 6.35 17.67 -10.96
CA CYS A 27 6.12 18.28 -12.23
C CYS A 27 6.16 19.73 -11.80
N ASN A 28 7.23 20.43 -12.18
CA ASN A 28 7.46 21.81 -11.81
C ASN A 28 6.10 22.48 -11.94
N ASN A 29 5.48 22.80 -10.79
CA ASN A 29 4.08 23.21 -10.72
C ASN A 29 3.95 24.67 -11.21
N ASP A 30 4.74 25.04 -12.21
CA ASP A 30 4.53 26.24 -12.96
C ASP A 30 3.40 25.95 -13.95
N LEU A 31 2.22 26.49 -13.64
CA LEU A 31 1.02 26.42 -14.47
C LEU A 31 1.27 26.91 -15.92
N SER A 32 2.38 27.62 -16.12
CA SER A 32 2.87 28.12 -17.40
C SER A 32 3.13 27.00 -18.42
N ASP A 33 3.61 25.84 -17.98
CA ASP A 33 4.02 24.74 -18.86
C ASP A 33 2.88 23.75 -19.16
N PHE A 34 1.70 23.93 -18.53
CA PHE A 34 0.54 23.03 -18.65
C PHE A 34 -0.02 22.92 -20.09
N PHE A 35 0.19 23.94 -20.92
CA PHE A 35 -0.28 23.96 -22.32
C PHE A 35 0.82 23.66 -23.35
N GLU A 36 2.04 23.35 -22.93
CA GLU A 36 3.13 23.05 -23.85
C GLU A 36 3.06 21.60 -24.36
N LEU A 37 2.50 21.43 -25.56
CA LEU A 37 2.36 20.14 -26.27
C LEU A 37 3.68 19.45 -26.65
N ASN A 38 4.84 20.07 -26.39
CA ASN A 38 6.16 19.54 -26.76
C ASN A 38 6.92 18.85 -25.62
N ASN A 39 6.45 18.92 -24.37
CA ASN A 39 7.09 18.27 -23.22
C ASN A 39 6.43 16.92 -22.88
N GLN A 40 6.16 16.11 -23.90
CA GLN A 40 5.76 14.72 -23.67
C GLN A 40 7.01 13.94 -23.23
N VAL A 41 7.27 13.93 -21.92
CA VAL A 41 8.13 12.91 -21.31
C VAL A 41 7.48 11.58 -21.67
N GLU A 42 8.17 10.76 -22.47
CA GLU A 42 7.76 9.37 -22.69
C GLU A 42 7.66 8.74 -21.31
N ALA A 43 6.43 8.48 -20.85
CA ALA A 43 6.20 7.72 -19.64
C ALA A 43 6.72 6.32 -19.91
N ASP A 44 7.93 6.04 -19.44
CA ASP A 44 8.54 4.73 -19.57
C ASP A 44 7.88 3.80 -18.56
N PHE A 45 6.68 3.31 -18.91
CA PHE A 45 5.88 2.38 -18.11
C PHE A 45 6.64 1.08 -17.74
N TYR A 46 7.81 0.84 -18.37
CA TYR A 46 8.64 -0.35 -18.18
C TYR A 46 9.90 -0.10 -17.33
N ALA A 47 10.18 1.14 -16.92
CA ALA A 47 11.34 1.46 -16.08
C ALA A 47 11.11 1.15 -14.58
N ASP A 48 9.88 0.81 -14.20
CA ASP A 48 9.48 0.71 -12.81
C ASP A 48 9.73 -0.70 -12.26
N ASN A 49 10.72 -0.83 -11.38
CA ASN A 49 11.11 -2.07 -10.70
C ASN A 49 10.03 -2.58 -9.70
N ASN A 50 8.85 -1.95 -9.68
CA ASN A 50 7.81 -2.14 -8.67
C ASN A 50 6.56 -2.86 -9.20
N ILE A 51 6.48 -3.21 -10.49
CA ILE A 51 5.29 -3.87 -11.09
C ILE A 51 4.91 -5.17 -10.35
N GLU A 52 5.90 -5.99 -9.97
CA GLU A 52 5.64 -7.23 -9.22
C GLU A 52 5.05 -6.95 -7.83
N ASP A 53 5.51 -5.89 -7.16
CA ASP A 53 4.98 -5.48 -5.86
C ASP A 53 3.55 -4.94 -5.99
N VAL A 54 3.25 -4.19 -7.06
CA VAL A 54 1.87 -3.71 -7.35
C VAL A 54 0.93 -4.88 -7.65
N ILE A 55 1.38 -5.87 -8.44
CA ILE A 55 0.60 -7.09 -8.71
C ILE A 55 0.31 -7.82 -7.39
N LEU A 56 1.33 -8.04 -6.57
CA LEU A 56 1.18 -8.71 -5.27
C LEU A 56 0.21 -7.95 -4.36
N TYR A 57 0.27 -6.62 -4.32
CA TYR A 57 -0.67 -5.82 -3.55
C TYR A 57 -2.13 -6.02 -3.99
N ASN A 58 -2.38 -6.00 -5.30
CA ASN A 58 -3.73 -6.20 -5.85
C ASN A 58 -4.25 -7.61 -5.56
N GLU A 59 -3.40 -8.64 -5.65
CA GLU A 59 -3.76 -10.01 -5.29
C GLU A 59 -4.11 -10.13 -3.79
N LEU A 60 -3.40 -9.39 -2.92
CA LEU A 60 -3.72 -9.33 -1.50
C LEU A 60 -5.04 -8.61 -1.24
N GLU A 61 -5.32 -7.49 -1.90
CA GLU A 61 -6.61 -6.81 -1.80
C GLU A 61 -7.77 -7.74 -2.17
N GLU A 62 -7.70 -8.41 -3.32
CA GLU A 62 -8.75 -9.34 -3.77
C GLU A 62 -8.95 -10.49 -2.77
N MET A 63 -7.86 -11.00 -2.18
CA MET A 63 -7.95 -12.04 -1.17
C MET A 63 -8.60 -11.54 0.12
N ILE A 64 -8.17 -10.36 0.60
CA ILE A 64 -8.66 -9.75 1.84
C ILE A 64 -10.14 -9.39 1.70
N GLU A 65 -10.59 -8.94 0.53
CA GLU A 65 -12.01 -8.67 0.26
C GLU A 65 -12.88 -9.94 0.44
N LYS A 66 -12.33 -11.12 0.12
CA LYS A 66 -13.05 -12.42 0.23
C LYS A 66 -13.08 -12.99 1.64
N VAL A 67 -11.99 -12.84 2.42
CA VAL A 67 -11.82 -13.53 3.72
C VAL A 67 -11.81 -12.60 4.94
N GLY A 68 -11.57 -11.31 4.70
CA GLY A 68 -11.48 -10.27 5.70
C GLY A 68 -12.84 -9.67 6.06
N THR A 69 -12.86 -8.99 7.19
CA THR A 69 -13.92 -8.04 7.54
C THR A 69 -13.56 -6.65 7.05
N ASP A 70 -14.55 -5.75 6.91
CA ASP A 70 -14.30 -4.35 6.54
C ASP A 70 -13.23 -3.69 7.43
N LYS A 71 -13.24 -4.00 8.73
CA LYS A 71 -12.25 -3.49 9.69
C LYS A 71 -10.84 -4.02 9.41
N GLU A 72 -10.71 -5.29 9.07
CA GLU A 72 -9.42 -5.88 8.69
C GLU A 72 -8.92 -5.27 7.38
N HIS A 73 -9.82 -5.04 6.42
CA HIS A 73 -9.50 -4.40 5.15
C HIS A 73 -8.98 -2.97 5.35
N TYR A 74 -9.68 -2.14 6.13
CA TYR A 74 -9.21 -0.78 6.42
C TYR A 74 -7.87 -0.75 7.17
N ILE A 75 -7.64 -1.68 8.10
CA ILE A 75 -6.36 -1.77 8.81
C ILE A 75 -5.24 -2.15 7.83
N PHE A 76 -5.49 -3.11 6.94
CA PHE A 76 -4.54 -3.46 5.88
C PHE A 76 -4.20 -2.24 5.01
N TRP A 77 -5.21 -1.56 4.47
CA TRP A 77 -5.03 -0.40 3.61
C TRP A 77 -4.20 0.70 4.29
N LEU A 78 -4.56 1.10 5.50
CA LEU A 78 -3.80 2.12 6.24
C LEU A 78 -2.36 1.71 6.56
N LEU A 79 -2.12 0.43 6.86
CA LEU A 79 -0.75 -0.05 7.08
C LEU A 79 0.07 -0.02 5.78
N SER A 80 -0.56 -0.36 4.65
CA SER A 80 0.05 -0.27 3.33
C SER A 80 0.39 1.15 2.90
N GLU A 81 -0.42 2.13 3.31
CA GLU A 81 -0.17 3.57 3.12
C GLU A 81 0.90 4.13 4.11
N GLY A 82 1.39 3.31 5.04
CA GLY A 82 2.48 3.66 5.95
C GLY A 82 2.07 4.25 7.30
N TYR A 83 0.78 4.20 7.65
CA TYR A 83 0.33 4.60 8.98
C TYR A 83 0.80 3.60 10.05
N SER A 84 1.18 4.13 11.21
CA SER A 84 1.56 3.30 12.37
C SER A 84 0.34 2.67 13.06
N TYR A 85 0.55 1.57 13.78
CA TYR A 85 -0.50 0.94 14.61
C TYR A 85 -1.15 1.92 15.61
N LYS A 86 -0.37 2.90 16.09
CA LYS A 86 -0.86 3.92 17.03
C LYS A 86 -1.80 4.91 16.34
N GLU A 87 -1.43 5.40 15.15
CA GLU A 87 -2.27 6.31 14.36
C GLU A 87 -3.59 5.63 13.98
N ILE A 88 -3.53 4.38 13.50
CA ILE A 88 -4.70 3.58 13.20
C ILE A 88 -5.55 3.36 14.46
N GLY A 89 -4.91 3.07 15.60
CA GLY A 89 -5.60 2.93 16.88
C GLY A 89 -6.39 4.18 17.26
N ASN A 90 -5.82 5.37 17.05
CA ASN A 90 -6.50 6.63 17.29
C ASN A 90 -7.72 6.83 16.37
N VAL A 91 -7.62 6.45 15.09
CA VAL A 91 -8.73 6.54 14.12
C VAL A 91 -9.91 5.64 14.53
N PHE A 92 -9.62 4.42 15.00
CA PHE A 92 -10.64 3.45 15.39
C PHE A 92 -11.04 3.50 16.87
N TYR A 93 -10.48 4.44 17.65
CA TYR A 93 -10.65 4.52 19.10
C TYR A 93 -10.32 3.21 19.83
N VAL A 94 -9.23 2.54 19.43
CA VAL A 94 -8.71 1.31 20.04
C VAL A 94 -7.22 1.44 20.35
N THR A 95 -6.69 0.52 21.16
CA THR A 95 -5.25 0.49 21.47
C THR A 95 -4.43 0.00 20.28
N GLU A 96 -3.17 0.43 20.20
CA GLU A 96 -2.21 -0.08 19.20
C GLU A 96 -2.09 -1.62 19.23
N GLY A 97 -2.16 -2.22 20.43
CA GLY A 97 -2.11 -3.66 20.61
C GLY A 97 -3.33 -4.34 19.99
N ARG A 98 -4.50 -3.69 20.03
CA ARG A 98 -5.69 -4.22 19.38
C ARG A 98 -5.58 -4.17 17.86
N VAL A 99 -5.03 -3.10 17.28
CA VAL A 99 -4.76 -3.03 15.84
C VAL A 99 -3.81 -4.14 15.42
N LYS A 100 -2.72 -4.35 16.18
CA LYS A 100 -1.75 -5.43 15.93
C LYS A 100 -2.40 -6.81 15.98
N GLN A 101 -3.28 -7.07 16.96
CA GLN A 101 -4.03 -8.33 17.05
C GLN A 101 -4.94 -8.57 15.84
N ILE A 102 -5.66 -7.54 15.39
CA ILE A 102 -6.54 -7.65 14.23
C ILE A 102 -5.72 -7.93 12.98
N PHE A 103 -4.63 -7.18 12.77
CA PHE A 103 -3.74 -7.40 11.64
C PHE A 103 -3.07 -8.77 11.67
N ASP A 104 -2.57 -9.22 12.83
CA ASP A 104 -2.00 -10.55 12.97
C ASP A 104 -3.05 -11.66 12.74
N GLY A 105 -4.32 -11.39 13.04
CA GLY A 105 -5.47 -12.25 12.73
C GLY A 105 -5.76 -12.31 11.23
N LEU A 106 -5.78 -11.17 10.54
CA LEU A 106 -5.92 -11.10 9.09
C LEU A 106 -4.80 -11.88 8.39
N LEU A 107 -3.55 -11.65 8.80
CA LEU A 107 -2.39 -12.36 8.25
C LEU A 107 -2.54 -13.88 8.35
N ASN A 108 -3.07 -14.41 9.46
CA ASN A 108 -3.32 -15.85 9.61
C ASN A 108 -4.39 -16.40 8.65
N LYS A 109 -5.26 -15.56 8.09
CA LYS A 109 -6.29 -15.98 7.13
C LYS A 109 -5.75 -16.06 5.71
N ILE A 110 -4.78 -15.20 5.38
CA ILE A 110 -4.24 -15.03 4.03
C ILE A 110 -2.88 -15.70 3.82
N SER A 111 -2.19 -16.08 4.91
CA SER A 111 -0.97 -16.90 4.89
C SER A 111 -1.26 -18.39 4.85
#